data_AF-A0A3P1B3P3-F1
#
_entry.id   AF-A0A3P1B3P3-F1
#
_cell.length_a   1.000
_cell.length_b   1.000
_cell.length_c   1.000
_cell.angle_alpha   90.00
_cell.angle_beta   90.00
_cell.angle_gamma   90.00
#
_symmetry.space_group_name_H-M   'P 1'
#
loop_
_entity.id
_entity.type
_entity.pdbx_description
1 polymer ?
#
loop_
_entity_poly.entity_id
_entity_poly.type
_entity_poly.pdbx_seq_one_letter_code
_entity_poly.pdbx_strand_id
1 'polypeptide(L)'
;MIDRIPVSEFPNFKYEDQDVINAFLWLRSFLSDEDWNQRKEAIENKLSYDFRISNPFSEPLTEGTLLLDNNDQIGWYLYLVHTLLYEPHKYEYFQGARIIPIFKRLGMNLNEVKNMKVSKKRLEIF
;
A
#
# COMPACT_ATOMS: atom_id res chain seq x y z
N MET A 1 -28.76 18.04 19.13
CA MET A 1 -27.65 18.25 18.19
C MET A 1 -26.47 17.46 18.70
N ILE A 2 -25.83 16.65 17.85
CA ILE A 2 -24.59 15.97 18.23
C ILE A 2 -23.48 16.97 17.95
N ASP A 3 -22.77 17.41 18.99
CA ASP A 3 -21.57 18.23 18.82
C ASP A 3 -20.53 17.40 18.06
N ARG A 4 -20.25 17.80 16.83
CA ARG A 4 -19.20 17.19 16.01
C ARG A 4 -17.92 17.99 16.21
N ILE A 5 -16.82 17.30 16.44
CA ILE A 5 -15.48 17.88 16.44
C ILE A 5 -15.25 18.50 15.05
N PRO A 6 -14.87 19.77 14.94
CA PRO A 6 -14.58 20.39 13.67
C PRO A 6 -13.36 19.74 13.02
N VAL A 7 -13.36 19.61 11.69
CA VAL A 7 -12.28 18.94 10.92
C VAL A 7 -10.89 19.53 11.23
N SER A 8 -10.82 20.82 11.56
CA SER A 8 -9.60 21.52 11.97
C SER A 8 -8.98 21.03 13.28
N GLU A 9 -9.77 20.38 14.14
CA GLU A 9 -9.31 19.83 15.43
C GLU A 9 -8.89 18.36 15.32
N PHE A 10 -9.10 17.72 14.17
CA PHE A 10 -8.55 16.39 13.97
C PHE A 10 -7.03 16.47 13.88
N PRO A 11 -6.29 15.64 14.64
CA PRO A 11 -4.85 15.63 14.57
C PRO A 11 -4.42 15.30 13.14
N ASN A 12 -3.52 16.10 12.58
CA ASN A 12 -2.83 15.77 11.34
C ASN A 12 -2.06 14.47 11.59
N PHE A 13 -2.64 13.34 11.17
CA PHE A 13 -1.96 12.06 11.25
C PHE A 13 -0.74 12.13 10.36
N LYS A 14 0.43 12.10 11.00
CA LYS A 14 1.71 12.01 10.33
C LYS A 14 2.37 10.73 10.80
N TYR A 15 2.70 9.87 9.85
CA TYR A 15 3.46 8.67 10.14
C TYR A 15 4.95 9.03 10.25
N GLU A 16 5.59 8.61 11.34
CA GLU A 16 6.95 9.09 11.71
C GLU A 16 8.02 7.99 11.73
N ASP A 17 7.67 6.72 11.47
CA ASP A 17 8.66 5.64 11.51
C ASP A 17 9.62 5.72 10.31
N GLN A 18 10.84 6.21 10.58
CA GLN A 18 11.83 6.50 9.56
C GLN A 18 12.34 5.24 8.85
N ASP A 19 12.31 4.07 9.49
CA ASP A 19 12.72 2.82 8.86
C ASP A 19 11.74 2.45 7.75
N VAL A 20 10.44 2.57 8.02
CA VAL A 20 9.39 2.31 7.04
C VAL A 20 9.44 3.33 5.89
N ILE A 21 9.64 4.61 6.21
CA ILE A 21 9.79 5.67 5.20
C ILE A 21 10.99 5.37 4.29
N ASN A 22 12.15 5.07 4.88
CA ASN A 22 13.38 4.80 4.11
C ASN A 22 13.25 3.54 3.25
N ALA A 23 12.63 2.48 3.78
CA ALA A 23 12.34 1.26 3.03
C ALA A 23 11.43 1.55 1.83
N PHE A 24 10.36 2.33 2.04
CA PHE A 24 9.45 2.76 0.99
C PHE A 24 10.17 3.56 -0.10
N LEU A 25 10.90 4.61 0.27
CA LEU A 25 11.62 5.44 -0.69
C LEU A 25 12.64 4.64 -1.49
N TRP A 26 13.34 3.69 -0.85
CA TRP A 26 14.29 2.82 -1.54
C TRP A 26 13.59 1.87 -2.52
N LEU A 27 12.55 1.15 -2.09
CA LEU A 27 11.81 0.26 -2.98
C LEU A 27 11.14 1.02 -4.13
N ARG A 28 10.62 2.22 -3.84
CA ARG A 28 10.02 3.10 -4.84
C ARG A 28 11.02 3.59 -5.86
N SER A 29 12.30 3.76 -5.51
CA SER A 29 13.37 4.24 -6.40
C SER A 29 13.70 3.28 -7.56
N PHE A 30 13.26 2.03 -7.51
CA PHE A 30 13.40 1.07 -8.62
C PHE A 30 12.37 1.27 -9.73
N LEU A 31 11.34 2.09 -9.50
CA LEU A 31 10.29 2.40 -10.46
C LEU A 31 10.44 3.84 -10.93
N SER A 32 10.18 4.12 -12.21
CA SER A 32 10.02 5.50 -12.65
C SER A 32 8.76 6.13 -12.04
N ASP A 33 8.63 7.45 -12.11
CA ASP A 33 7.41 8.13 -11.67
C ASP A 33 6.20 7.76 -12.52
N GLU A 34 6.42 7.57 -13.82
CA GLU A 34 5.40 7.11 -14.75
C GLU A 34 4.91 5.69 -14.39
N ASP A 35 5.83 4.73 -14.19
CA ASP A 35 5.48 3.35 -13.85
C ASP A 35 4.67 3.28 -12.55
N TRP A 36 5.03 4.11 -11.58
CA TRP A 36 4.33 4.16 -10.30
C TRP A 36 2.96 4.78 -10.42
N ASN A 37 2.83 5.88 -11.15
CA ASN A 37 1.53 6.53 -11.34
C ASN A 37 0.57 5.56 -12.04
N GLN A 38 1.03 4.85 -13.07
CA GLN A 38 0.24 3.83 -13.75
C GLN A 38 -0.19 2.69 -12.81
N ARG A 39 0.72 2.18 -11.96
CA ARG A 39 0.38 1.16 -10.96
C ARG A 39 -0.60 1.67 -9.92
N LYS A 40 -0.39 2.89 -9.42
CA LYS A 40 -1.28 3.54 -8.45
C LYS A 40 -2.68 3.69 -9.02
N GLU A 41 -2.78 4.21 -10.23
CA GLU A 41 -4.05 4.39 -10.94
C GLU A 41 -4.74 3.05 -11.21
N ALA A 42 -4.01 2.02 -11.63
CA ALA A 42 -4.57 0.69 -11.83
C ALA A 42 -5.13 0.08 -10.54
N ILE A 43 -4.45 0.28 -9.41
CA ILE A 43 -4.94 -0.15 -8.08
C ILE A 43 -6.17 0.67 -7.69
N GLU A 44 -6.12 2.00 -7.79
CA GLU A 44 -7.24 2.87 -7.46
C GLU A 44 -8.48 2.55 -8.30
N ASN A 45 -8.31 2.29 -9.60
CA ASN A 45 -9.39 1.88 -10.51
C ASN A 45 -10.02 0.53 -10.14
N LYS A 46 -9.22 -0.40 -9.59
CA LYS A 46 -9.73 -1.68 -9.06
C LYS A 46 -10.47 -1.50 -7.73
N LEU A 47 -9.99 -0.59 -6.88
CA LEU A 47 -10.59 -0.28 -5.58
C LEU A 47 -11.86 0.55 -5.71
N SER A 48 -11.95 1.41 -6.73
CA SER A 48 -13.17 2.07 -7.15
C SER A 48 -14.08 1.02 -7.78
N TYR A 49 -14.65 0.16 -6.95
CA TYR A 49 -15.73 -0.71 -7.37
C TYR A 49 -16.85 0.20 -7.87
N ASP A 50 -17.17 0.08 -9.15
CA ASP A 50 -18.43 0.57 -9.71
C ASP A 50 -19.52 0.11 -8.73
N PHE A 51 -20.21 1.04 -8.07
CA PHE A 51 -21.50 0.72 -7.47
C PHE A 51 -22.44 0.31 -8.61
N ARG A 52 -22.33 -0.94 -9.06
CA ARG A 52 -23.29 -1.53 -9.97
C ARG A 52 -24.52 -1.75 -9.13
N ILE A 53 -25.51 -0.89 -9.32
CA ILE A 53 -26.87 -1.15 -8.92
C ILE A 53 -27.34 -2.31 -9.80
N SER A 54 -26.97 -3.55 -9.46
CA SER A 54 -27.60 -4.73 -10.04
C SER A 54 -28.89 -5.00 -9.27
N ASN A 55 -29.92 -5.45 -9.99
CA ASN A 55 -31.17 -5.89 -9.41
C ASN A 55 -31.13 -7.42 -9.40
N PRO A 56 -31.16 -8.09 -8.23
CA PRO A 56 -31.50 -7.59 -6.90
C PRO A 56 -30.32 -6.93 -6.15
N PHE A 57 -30.66 -6.02 -5.23
CA PHE A 57 -29.77 -5.22 -4.36
C PHE A 57 -28.90 -6.03 -3.37
N SER A 58 -28.75 -7.34 -3.59
CA SER A 58 -28.23 -8.31 -2.63
C SER A 58 -27.37 -9.36 -3.34
N GLU A 59 -26.41 -8.92 -4.15
CA GLU A 59 -25.27 -9.78 -4.42
C GLU A 59 -24.47 -9.98 -3.12
N PRO A 60 -24.02 -11.20 -2.81
CA PRO A 60 -23.33 -11.47 -1.56
C PRO A 60 -22.06 -10.63 -1.45
N LEU A 61 -21.96 -9.77 -0.44
CA LEU A 61 -20.71 -9.14 -0.01
C LEU A 61 -19.65 -10.17 0.43
N THR A 62 -20.01 -11.46 0.50
CA THR A 62 -19.09 -12.58 0.72
C THR A 62 -18.23 -12.90 -0.52
N GLU A 63 -18.61 -12.42 -1.71
CA GLU A 63 -17.69 -12.24 -2.84
C GLU A 63 -16.96 -10.89 -2.75
N GLY A 64 -16.86 -10.33 -1.53
CA GLY A 64 -16.12 -9.12 -1.24
C GLY A 64 -14.75 -9.25 -1.87
N THR A 65 -14.55 -8.48 -2.93
CA THR A 65 -13.34 -8.48 -3.74
C THR A 65 -12.18 -8.45 -2.76
N LEU A 66 -11.40 -9.53 -2.71
CA LEU A 66 -10.16 -9.55 -1.95
C LEU A 66 -9.45 -8.25 -2.34
N LEU A 67 -9.35 -7.29 -1.40
CA LEU A 67 -8.70 -5.99 -1.60
C LEU A 67 -7.19 -6.26 -1.65
N LEU A 68 -6.81 -6.98 -2.70
CA LEU A 68 -5.53 -7.58 -2.93
C LEU A 68 -5.37 -7.61 -4.44
N ASP A 69 -4.56 -6.70 -4.96
CA ASP A 69 -4.17 -6.82 -6.36
C ASP A 69 -3.19 -7.99 -6.50
N ASN A 70 -3.72 -9.17 -6.83
CA ASN A 70 -2.91 -10.37 -7.04
C ASN A 70 -1.99 -10.27 -8.26
N ASN A 71 -2.28 -9.35 -9.20
CA ASN A 71 -1.49 -9.19 -10.41
C ASN A 71 -0.24 -8.34 -10.16
N ASP A 72 -0.25 -7.46 -9.16
CA ASP A 72 0.87 -6.61 -8.78
C ASP A 72 1.03 -6.50 -7.26
N GLN A 73 1.57 -7.57 -6.65
CA GLN A 73 1.76 -7.62 -5.20
C GLN A 73 2.73 -6.56 -4.69
N ILE A 74 3.81 -6.26 -5.44
CA ILE A 74 4.79 -5.25 -5.05
C ILE A 74 4.17 -3.85 -5.13
N GLY A 75 3.44 -3.56 -6.21
CA GLY A 75 2.68 -2.32 -6.34
C GLY A 75 1.64 -2.16 -5.24
N TRP A 76 0.90 -3.22 -4.89
CA TRP A 76 -0.05 -3.22 -3.79
C TRP A 76 0.62 -2.89 -2.44
N TYR A 77 1.79 -3.49 -2.16
CA TYR A 77 2.51 -3.23 -0.91
C TYR A 77 3.02 -1.78 -0.84
N LEU A 78 3.57 -1.29 -1.96
CA LEU A 78 3.98 0.12 -2.07
C LEU A 78 2.79 1.06 -1.92
N TYR A 79 1.62 0.71 -2.46
CA TYR A 79 0.38 1.48 -2.36
C TYR A 79 -0.13 1.58 -0.92
N LEU A 80 -0.14 0.47 -0.18
CA LEU A 80 -0.51 0.49 1.24
C LEU A 80 0.43 1.37 2.07
N VAL A 81 1.74 1.33 1.81
CA VAL A 81 2.67 2.23 2.52
C VAL A 81 2.51 3.67 2.05
N HIS A 82 2.31 3.92 0.76
CA HIS A 82 2.04 5.26 0.24
C HIS A 82 0.82 5.90 0.90
N THR A 83 -0.29 5.17 0.98
CA THR A 83 -1.51 5.66 1.63
C THR A 83 -1.32 5.87 3.12
N LEU A 84 -0.56 5.02 3.82
CA LEU A 84 -0.19 5.28 5.22
C LEU A 84 0.60 6.59 5.39
N LEU A 85 1.54 6.87 4.49
CA LEU A 85 2.45 8.02 4.59
C LEU A 85 1.81 9.33 4.16
N TYR A 86 0.99 9.31 3.11
CA TYR A 86 0.55 10.52 2.41
C TYR A 86 -0.98 10.67 2.33
N GLU A 87 -1.73 9.56 2.37
CA GLU A 87 -3.18 9.57 2.20
C GLU A 87 -3.87 8.69 3.25
N PRO A 88 -3.74 8.98 4.57
CA PRO A 88 -4.12 8.04 5.64
C PRO A 88 -5.61 7.68 5.64
N HIS A 89 -6.44 8.55 5.07
CA HIS A 89 -7.88 8.33 4.89
C HIS A 89 -8.22 7.21 3.89
N LYS A 90 -7.28 6.82 3.01
CA LYS A 90 -7.40 5.68 2.09
C LYS A 90 -6.70 4.42 2.59
N TYR A 91 -5.99 4.50 3.72
CA TYR A 91 -5.19 3.39 4.21
C TYR A 91 -6.07 2.23 4.69
N GLU A 92 -5.76 1.02 4.24
CA GLU A 92 -6.47 -0.19 4.66
C GLU A 92 -5.68 -0.89 5.78
N TYR A 93 -6.24 -0.87 7.00
CA TYR A 93 -5.53 -1.28 8.21
C TYR A 93 -5.28 -2.79 8.28
N PHE A 94 -6.20 -3.62 7.79
CA PHE A 94 -6.08 -5.09 7.92
C PHE A 94 -4.97 -5.65 7.00
N GLN A 95 -4.96 -5.22 5.74
CA GLN A 95 -3.95 -5.52 4.74
C GLN A 95 -2.63 -4.80 5.06
N GLY A 96 -2.70 -3.59 5.62
CA GLY A 96 -1.53 -2.84 6.06
C GLY A 96 -0.77 -3.51 7.19
N ALA A 97 -1.46 -4.08 8.19
CA ALA A 97 -0.86 -4.68 9.38
C ALA A 97 0.14 -5.81 9.09
N ARG A 98 -0.02 -6.52 7.97
CA ARG A 98 0.92 -7.57 7.51
C ARG A 98 2.12 -7.02 6.73
N ILE A 99 2.02 -5.81 6.16
CA ILE A 99 3.05 -5.23 5.28
C ILE A 99 3.97 -4.29 6.05
N ILE A 100 3.44 -3.48 6.96
CA ILE A 100 4.25 -2.50 7.70
C ILE A 100 5.40 -3.15 8.49
N PRO A 101 5.23 -4.30 9.18
CA PRO A 101 6.34 -4.97 9.85
C PRO A 101 7.46 -5.41 8.89
N ILE A 102 7.12 -5.74 7.64
CA ILE A 102 8.10 -6.10 6.60
C ILE A 102 8.92 -4.87 6.20
N PHE A 103 8.25 -3.73 5.94
CA PHE A 103 8.92 -2.47 5.64
C PHE A 103 9.78 -1.99 6.80
N LYS A 104 9.28 -2.13 8.04
CA LYS A 104 10.04 -1.83 9.25
C LYS A 104 11.32 -2.66 9.30
N ARG A 105 11.21 -3.98 9.15
CA ARG A 105 12.36 -4.88 9.16
C ARG A 105 13.34 -4.58 8.03
N LEU A 106 12.84 -4.27 6.84
CA LEU A 106 13.66 -3.89 5.69
C LEU A 106 14.41 -2.59 5.95
N GLY A 107 13.74 -1.58 6.48
CA GLY A 107 14.33 -0.28 6.82
C GLY A 107 15.43 -0.38 7.86
N MET A 108 15.18 -1.15 8.93
CA MET A 108 16.16 -1.41 9.99
C MET A 108 17.45 -2.06 9.46
N ASN A 109 17.37 -2.81 8.35
CA ASN A 109 18.51 -3.52 7.77
C ASN A 109 18.85 -3.01 6.34
N LEU A 110 18.45 -1.77 6.03
CA LEU A 110 18.48 -1.27 4.65
C LEU A 110 19.90 -1.20 4.09
N ASN A 111 20.87 -0.87 4.94
CA ASN A 111 22.27 -0.77 4.54
C ASN A 111 22.85 -2.16 4.21
N GLU A 112 22.54 -3.16 5.03
CA GLU A 112 22.93 -4.55 4.81
C GLU A 112 22.35 -5.07 3.50
N VAL A 113 21.05 -4.83 3.27
CA VAL A 113 20.35 -5.27 2.06
C VAL A 113 20.94 -4.61 0.80
N LYS A 114 21.21 -3.30 0.84
CA LYS A 114 21.87 -2.58 -0.28
C LYS A 114 23.27 -3.11 -0.59
N ASN A 115 23.98 -3.60 0.43
CA ASN A 115 25.34 -4.12 0.31
C ASN A 115 25.39 -5.63 -0.01
N MET A 116 24.25 -6.33 -0.04
CA MET A 116 24.21 -7.73 -0.43
C MET A 116 24.58 -7.87 -1.91
N LYS A 117 25.70 -8.55 -2.19
CA LYS A 117 26.01 -9.03 -3.53
C LYS A 117 25.03 -10.16 -3.87
N VAL A 118 24.08 -9.89 -4.76
CA VAL A 118 23.22 -10.94 -5.32
C VAL A 118 24.12 -11.88 -6.14
N SER A 119 24.42 -13.06 -5.57
CA SER A 119 25.11 -14.10 -6.33
C SER A 119 24.15 -14.60 -7.42
N LYS A 120 24.55 -14.55 -8.70
CA LYS A 120 23.74 -14.91 -9.89
C LYS A 120 23.15 -16.34 -9.90
N LYS A 121 23.38 -17.14 -8.86
CA LYS A 121 23.21 -18.60 -8.88
C LYS A 121 21.75 -19.08 -8.71
N ARG A 122 20.76 -18.20 -8.67
CA ARG A 122 19.36 -18.54 -8.36
C ARG A 122 18.29 -17.71 -9.11
N LEU A 123 18.60 -17.23 -10.31
CA LEU A 123 17.59 -16.59 -11.18
C LEU A 123 16.93 -17.58 -12.16
N GLU A 124 17.06 -18.90 -11.95
CA GLU A 124 16.47 -19.95 -12.82
C GLU A 124 15.17 -20.56 -12.27
N ILE A 125 14.47 -19.88 -11.35
CA ILE A 125 13.17 -20.35 -10.87
C ILE A 125 12.19 -19.19 -10.85
N PHE A 126 11.82 -18.69 -12.02
CA PHE A 126 10.53 -18.06 -12.33
C PHE A 126 10.28 -18.18 -13.84
#